data_AF-U7Q9R2-F1
#
_entry.id   AF-U7Q9R2-F1
#
_cell.length_a   1.000
_cell.length_b   1.000
_cell.length_c   1.000
_cell.angle_alpha   90.00
_cell.angle_beta   90.00
_cell.angle_gamma   90.00
#
_symmetry.space_group_name_H-M   'P 1'
#
loop_
_entity.id
_entity.type
_entity.pdbx_description
1 polymer ?
#
loop_
_entity_poly.entity_id
_entity_poly.type
_entity_poly.pdbx_seq_one_letter_code
_entity_poly.pdbx_strand_id
1 'polypeptide(L)'
;MLDVFSSGVLLAWLEMAGVDPIELNAATRQVWQGGLSKLILLDQPDPIASDLVQQYLDRLAARGLSDQVQGVWIQAGPISLANNVGTTPLPAASLTKVATTLAALQQWTPDYQFETLIATSGPVENGVVQGDLIVVGSGDPFFVWEEGFALGNTLNQMGITQVRGNLIISGNFSMNYESNPIKAGEFLKQALDSRLWPAEAAAQYDQRMPPGTARPIV
;
A
#
# COMPACT_ATOMS: atom_id res chain seq x y z
N MET A 1 -9.55 -27.65 15.21
CA MET A 1 -10.57 -27.61 16.29
C MET A 1 -9.90 -27.13 17.59
N LEU A 2 -9.27 -25.94 17.61
CA LEU A 2 -8.59 -25.40 18.81
C LEU A 2 -8.37 -23.86 18.80
N ASP A 3 -9.15 -23.06 18.05
CA ASP A 3 -8.95 -21.59 18.01
C ASP A 3 -10.15 -20.75 18.50
N VAL A 4 -11.21 -21.36 19.02
CA VAL A 4 -12.40 -20.62 19.50
C VAL A 4 -12.29 -20.26 20.99
N PHE A 5 -11.23 -20.67 21.69
CA PHE A 5 -11.10 -20.52 23.14
C PHE A 5 -10.23 -19.35 23.62
N SER A 6 -9.51 -18.63 22.74
CA SER A 6 -8.46 -17.71 23.22
C SER A 6 -8.94 -16.29 23.51
N SER A 7 -9.89 -15.73 22.75
CA SER A 7 -10.25 -14.31 22.89
C SER A 7 -11.29 -14.05 23.99
N GLY A 8 -12.27 -14.94 24.18
CA GLY A 8 -13.30 -14.76 25.21
C GLY A 8 -12.78 -14.94 26.64
N VAL A 9 -11.87 -15.89 26.85
CA VAL A 9 -11.31 -16.18 28.19
C VAL A 9 -10.29 -15.12 28.61
N LEU A 10 -9.50 -14.59 27.67
CA LEU A 10 -8.51 -13.55 27.95
C LEU A 10 -9.17 -12.25 28.43
N LEU A 11 -10.32 -11.88 27.85
CA LEU A 11 -11.06 -10.67 28.24
C LEU A 11 -11.73 -10.82 29.62
N ALA A 12 -12.31 -12.00 29.91
CA ALA A 12 -12.86 -12.28 31.24
C ALA A 12 -11.77 -12.25 32.34
N TRP A 13 -10.54 -12.68 31.99
CA TRP A 13 -9.41 -12.63 32.92
C TRP A 13 -8.91 -11.20 33.15
N LEU A 14 -8.84 -10.36 32.11
CA LEU A 14 -8.47 -8.94 32.21
C LEU A 14 -9.47 -8.14 33.05
N GLU A 15 -10.76 -8.41 32.89
CA GLU A 15 -11.83 -7.79 33.68
C GLU A 15 -11.77 -8.22 35.15
N MET A 16 -11.55 -9.52 35.42
CA MET A 16 -11.31 -10.02 36.78
C MET A 16 -10.03 -9.47 37.43
N ALA A 17 -9.01 -9.15 36.61
CA ALA A 17 -7.76 -8.56 37.06
C ALA A 17 -7.84 -7.03 37.27
N GLY A 18 -9.00 -6.40 37.01
CA GLY A 18 -9.21 -4.96 37.18
C GLY A 18 -8.46 -4.11 36.14
N VAL A 19 -8.12 -4.69 34.99
CA VAL A 19 -7.46 -3.98 33.89
C VAL A 19 -8.54 -3.43 32.95
N ASP A 20 -8.79 -2.12 33.00
CA ASP A 20 -9.71 -1.45 32.08
C ASP A 20 -9.18 -1.51 30.65
N PRO A 21 -9.84 -2.22 29.72
CA PRO A 21 -9.46 -2.19 28.32
C PRO A 21 -9.82 -0.82 27.74
N ILE A 22 -8.79 -0.15 27.20
CA ILE A 22 -8.78 1.08 26.38
C ILE A 22 -10.19 1.59 26.03
N GLU A 23 -10.56 2.79 26.53
CA GLU A 23 -11.88 3.40 26.37
C GLU A 23 -12.35 3.42 24.90
N LEU A 24 -13.17 2.45 24.56
CA LEU A 24 -13.92 2.43 23.31
C LEU A 24 -15.06 3.46 23.41
N ASN A 25 -15.28 4.19 22.31
CA ASN A 25 -16.20 5.33 22.26
C ASN A 25 -17.66 4.95 22.65
N ALA A 26 -18.48 5.96 22.93
CA ALA A 26 -19.87 5.76 23.37
C ALA A 26 -20.73 4.91 22.41
N ALA A 27 -20.41 4.90 21.10
CA ALA A 27 -21.08 4.05 20.12
C ALA A 27 -20.69 2.57 20.25
N THR A 28 -19.49 2.27 20.75
CA THR A 28 -19.07 0.90 21.05
C THR A 28 -19.67 0.39 22.35
N ARG A 29 -19.83 1.26 23.37
CA ARG A 29 -20.51 0.90 24.64
C ARG A 29 -21.95 0.44 24.45
N GLN A 30 -22.69 1.00 23.49
CA GLN A 30 -24.10 0.62 23.27
C GLN A 30 -24.28 -0.77 22.64
N VAL A 31 -23.26 -1.26 21.92
CA VAL A 31 -23.22 -2.64 21.40
C VAL A 31 -22.86 -3.64 22.52
N TRP A 32 -22.13 -3.18 23.55
CA TRP A 32 -21.59 -4.02 24.61
C TRP A 32 -22.39 -4.03 25.93
N GLN A 33 -23.33 -3.10 26.15
CA GLN A 33 -24.20 -3.09 27.33
C GLN A 33 -25.28 -4.19 27.35
N GLY A 34 -25.42 -4.96 26.27
CA GLY A 34 -26.22 -6.17 26.27
C GLY A 34 -25.39 -7.33 26.78
N GLY A 35 -25.40 -7.56 28.10
CA GLY A 35 -24.64 -8.62 28.76
C GLY A 35 -24.79 -10.01 28.14
N LEU A 36 -24.00 -10.95 28.65
CA LEU A 36 -23.78 -12.36 28.22
C LEU A 36 -25.03 -13.21 27.86
N SER A 37 -26.24 -12.68 28.00
CA SER A 37 -27.53 -13.29 27.64
C SER A 37 -27.98 -13.07 26.18
N LYS A 38 -27.21 -12.37 25.32
CA LYS A 38 -27.45 -12.30 23.85
C LYS A 38 -26.50 -13.17 23.00
N LEU A 39 -25.93 -14.22 23.59
CA LEU A 39 -25.28 -15.32 22.86
C LEU A 39 -26.25 -16.16 22.00
N ILE A 40 -27.53 -15.78 21.93
CA ILE A 40 -28.44 -16.23 20.88
C ILE A 40 -28.21 -15.32 19.66
N LEU A 41 -27.32 -15.76 18.77
CA LEU A 41 -27.32 -15.38 17.37
C LEU A 41 -28.74 -15.60 16.84
N LEU A 42 -29.55 -14.54 16.76
CA LEU A 42 -30.73 -14.54 15.92
C LEU A 42 -30.21 -14.41 14.48
N ASP A 43 -29.87 -15.56 13.91
CA ASP A 43 -29.61 -15.78 12.48
C ASP A 43 -30.93 -15.66 11.69
N GLN A 44 -31.69 -14.61 11.96
CA GLN A 44 -32.88 -14.25 11.20
C GLN A 44 -32.51 -13.00 10.42
N PRO A 45 -32.15 -13.15 9.14
CA PRO A 45 -31.89 -12.03 8.26
C PRO A 45 -33.02 -11.01 8.33
N ASP A 46 -32.68 -9.72 8.27
CA ASP A 46 -33.69 -8.69 8.14
C ASP A 46 -34.48 -8.93 6.84
N PRO A 47 -35.83 -9.06 6.90
CA PRO A 47 -36.62 -9.47 5.75
C PRO A 47 -36.60 -8.42 4.63
N ILE A 48 -36.44 -7.14 4.97
CA ILE A 48 -36.37 -6.05 3.99
C ILE A 48 -35.02 -6.10 3.27
N ALA A 49 -33.92 -6.24 4.02
CA ALA A 49 -32.57 -6.33 3.45
C ALA A 49 -32.39 -7.61 2.62
N SER A 50 -32.95 -8.72 3.06
CA SER A 50 -32.91 -10.00 2.34
C SER A 50 -33.66 -9.93 1.02
N ASP A 51 -34.88 -9.36 1.02
CA ASP A 51 -35.66 -9.16 -0.20
C ASP A 51 -34.93 -8.24 -1.19
N LEU A 52 -34.32 -7.16 -0.71
CA LEU A 52 -33.53 -6.26 -1.55
C LEU A 52 -32.31 -6.95 -2.18
N VAL A 53 -31.60 -7.79 -1.42
CA VAL A 53 -30.47 -8.58 -1.93
C VAL A 53 -30.96 -9.60 -2.95
N GLN A 54 -32.08 -10.28 -2.70
CA GLN A 54 -32.64 -11.23 -3.67
C GLN A 54 -33.02 -10.54 -4.98
N GLN A 55 -33.72 -9.40 -4.93
CA GLN A 55 -34.05 -8.61 -6.12
C GLN A 55 -32.81 -8.13 -6.88
N TYR A 56 -31.69 -7.86 -6.18
CA TYR A 56 -30.41 -7.56 -6.82
C TYR A 56 -29.83 -8.78 -7.54
N LEU A 57 -29.81 -9.94 -6.88
CA LEU A 57 -29.30 -11.19 -7.44
C LEU A 57 -30.13 -11.65 -8.65
N ASP A 58 -31.45 -11.53 -8.60
CA ASP A 58 -32.35 -11.86 -9.71
C ASP A 58 -32.03 -11.01 -10.96
N ARG A 59 -31.72 -9.71 -10.77
CA ARG A 59 -31.28 -8.82 -11.86
C ARG A 59 -29.91 -9.21 -12.44
N LEU A 60 -29.00 -9.73 -11.61
CA LEU A 60 -27.73 -10.27 -12.09
C LEU A 60 -27.94 -11.58 -12.86
N ALA A 61 -28.79 -12.48 -12.34
CA ALA A 61 -29.13 -13.74 -12.96
C ALA A 61 -29.79 -13.54 -14.34
N ALA A 62 -30.69 -12.55 -14.46
CA ALA A 62 -31.28 -12.15 -15.74
C ALA A 62 -30.25 -11.69 -16.79
N ARG A 63 -29.03 -11.33 -16.37
CA ARG A 63 -27.89 -10.97 -17.23
C ARG A 63 -26.89 -12.11 -17.44
N GLY A 64 -27.20 -13.31 -16.96
CA GLY A 64 -26.34 -14.49 -17.07
C GLY A 64 -25.28 -14.60 -15.97
N LEU A 65 -25.38 -13.83 -14.89
CA LEU A 65 -24.46 -13.90 -13.75
C LEU A 65 -25.12 -14.72 -12.63
N SER A 66 -24.65 -15.95 -12.41
CA SER A 66 -25.20 -16.84 -11.38
C SER A 66 -25.00 -16.26 -9.98
N ASP A 67 -26.08 -16.30 -9.19
CA ASP A 67 -26.14 -15.95 -7.76
C ASP A 67 -25.21 -16.82 -6.89
N GLN A 68 -24.92 -18.05 -7.29
CA GLN A 68 -24.01 -18.98 -6.59
C GLN A 68 -22.57 -18.48 -6.50
N VAL A 69 -22.18 -17.49 -7.32
CA VAL A 69 -20.84 -16.89 -7.34
C VAL A 69 -20.85 -15.39 -7.03
N GLN A 70 -21.95 -14.87 -6.49
CA GLN A 70 -22.08 -13.47 -6.06
C GLN A 70 -22.10 -13.36 -4.53
N GLY A 71 -20.93 -13.30 -3.90
CA GLY A 71 -20.84 -13.14 -2.44
C GLY A 71 -21.45 -11.82 -1.95
N VAL A 72 -22.45 -11.90 -1.08
CA VAL A 72 -23.05 -10.75 -0.37
C VAL A 72 -23.07 -11.08 1.13
N TRP A 73 -22.54 -10.17 1.95
CA TRP A 73 -22.64 -10.22 3.41
C TRP A 73 -22.91 -8.81 3.94
N ILE A 74 -24.04 -8.63 4.61
CA ILE A 74 -24.42 -7.35 5.22
C ILE A 74 -24.74 -7.61 6.69
N GLN A 75 -24.10 -6.86 7.58
CA GLN A 75 -24.20 -7.05 9.03
C GLN A 75 -24.16 -5.71 9.75
N ALA A 76 -24.96 -5.58 10.81
CA ALA A 76 -24.95 -4.44 11.72
C ALA A 76 -24.73 -4.92 13.16
N GLY A 77 -23.55 -4.66 13.73
CA GLY A 77 -23.16 -5.23 15.02
C GLY A 77 -23.22 -6.77 14.95
N PRO A 78 -23.98 -7.45 15.83
CA PRO A 78 -24.14 -8.91 15.79
C PRO A 78 -25.26 -9.40 14.85
N ILE A 79 -26.01 -8.50 14.20
CA ILE A 79 -27.21 -8.85 13.42
C ILE A 79 -26.83 -9.04 11.95
N SER A 80 -27.05 -10.24 11.40
CA SER A 80 -26.99 -10.50 9.97
C SER A 80 -28.21 -9.87 9.30
N LEU A 81 -27.99 -8.98 8.33
CA LEU A 81 -29.06 -8.30 7.60
C LEU A 81 -29.37 -9.03 6.29
N ALA A 82 -28.35 -9.47 5.56
CA ALA A 82 -28.49 -10.27 4.35
C ALA A 82 -27.22 -11.07 4.07
N ASN A 83 -27.39 -12.26 3.50
CA ASN A 83 -26.30 -13.14 3.12
C ASN A 83 -26.65 -13.88 1.82
N ASN A 84 -25.71 -13.91 0.88
CA ASN A 84 -25.74 -14.81 -0.26
C ASN A 84 -24.32 -15.35 -0.48
N VAL A 85 -24.13 -16.64 -0.23
CA VAL A 85 -22.83 -17.33 -0.31
C VAL A 85 -21.65 -16.55 0.32
N GLY A 86 -21.91 -15.72 1.34
CA GLY A 86 -20.93 -14.76 1.89
C GLY A 86 -19.75 -15.41 2.61
N THR A 87 -19.85 -16.70 2.93
CA THR A 87 -18.77 -17.49 3.53
C THR A 87 -17.99 -18.32 2.51
N THR A 88 -18.39 -18.29 1.24
CA THR A 88 -17.73 -19.04 0.17
C THR A 88 -16.51 -18.26 -0.34
N PRO A 89 -15.31 -18.86 -0.37
CA PRO A 89 -14.15 -18.21 -0.97
C PRO A 89 -14.35 -17.95 -2.47
N LEU A 90 -14.20 -16.70 -2.88
CA LEU A 90 -14.32 -16.26 -4.27
C LEU A 90 -13.10 -15.40 -4.66
N PRO A 91 -12.74 -15.31 -5.95
CA PRO A 91 -11.67 -14.43 -6.41
C PRO A 91 -11.93 -12.96 -6.03
N ALA A 92 -11.08 -12.40 -5.18
CA ALA A 92 -11.23 -11.03 -4.69
C ALA A 92 -10.81 -9.96 -5.72
N ALA A 93 -10.06 -10.33 -6.76
CA ALA A 93 -9.47 -9.40 -7.72
C ALA A 93 -8.78 -8.22 -7.01
N SER A 94 -9.14 -6.97 -7.33
CA SER A 94 -8.56 -5.80 -6.66
C SER A 94 -9.02 -5.59 -5.21
N LEU A 95 -10.03 -6.32 -4.70
CA LEU A 95 -10.39 -6.29 -3.27
C LEU A 95 -9.28 -6.86 -2.38
N THR A 96 -8.35 -7.66 -2.93
CA THR A 96 -7.12 -8.09 -2.23
C THR A 96 -6.35 -6.92 -1.63
N LYS A 97 -6.43 -5.72 -2.24
CA LYS A 97 -5.79 -4.51 -1.73
C LYS A 97 -6.26 -4.13 -0.32
N VAL A 98 -7.49 -4.48 0.08
CA VAL A 98 -7.98 -4.22 1.45
C VAL A 98 -7.13 -4.97 2.48
N ALA A 99 -6.89 -6.27 2.26
CA ALA A 99 -6.05 -7.06 3.14
C ALA A 99 -4.58 -6.62 3.09
N THR A 100 -4.07 -6.29 1.88
CA THR A 100 -2.70 -5.77 1.72
C THR A 100 -2.50 -4.44 2.44
N THR A 101 -3.47 -3.52 2.39
CA THR A 101 -3.41 -2.24 3.11
C THR A 101 -3.46 -2.46 4.62
N LEU A 102 -4.27 -3.39 5.12
CA LEU A 102 -4.27 -3.73 6.55
C LEU A 102 -2.90 -4.24 7.00
N ALA A 103 -2.30 -5.17 6.25
CA ALA A 103 -0.96 -5.66 6.55
C ALA A 103 0.10 -4.54 6.49
N ALA A 104 0.02 -3.64 5.51
CA ALA A 104 0.90 -2.49 5.39
C ALA A 104 0.76 -1.54 6.59
N LEU A 105 -0.46 -1.25 7.05
CA LEU A 105 -0.71 -0.37 8.20
C LEU A 105 -0.37 -1.02 9.56
N GLN A 106 -0.28 -2.34 9.62
CA GLN A 106 0.25 -3.05 10.80
C GLN A 106 1.79 -3.01 10.85
N GLN A 107 2.43 -2.99 9.67
CA GLN A 107 3.88 -2.94 9.53
C GLN A 107 4.44 -1.52 9.62
N TRP A 108 3.73 -0.56 9.03
CA TRP A 108 4.13 0.84 8.89
C TRP A 108 3.03 1.76 9.40
N THR A 109 3.43 2.89 9.99
CA THR A 109 2.49 3.93 10.34
C THR A 109 1.92 4.61 9.08
N PRO A 110 0.74 5.24 9.14
CA PRO A 110 0.15 5.93 7.99
C PRO A 110 1.02 7.05 7.39
N ASP A 111 1.97 7.57 8.16
CA ASP A 111 2.93 8.62 7.80
C ASP A 111 4.32 8.10 7.42
N TYR A 112 4.51 6.77 7.36
CA TYR A 112 5.77 6.17 6.97
C TYR A 112 6.19 6.62 5.56
N GLN A 113 7.46 7.00 5.42
CA GLN A 113 8.07 7.36 4.15
C GLN A 113 9.19 6.37 3.85
N PHE A 114 9.22 5.87 2.62
CA PHE A 114 10.37 5.11 2.14
C PHE A 114 11.52 6.07 1.88
N GLU A 115 12.72 5.65 2.28
CA GLU A 115 13.94 6.42 2.06
C GLU A 115 14.78 5.79 0.93
N THR A 116 15.30 6.64 0.05
CA THR A 116 16.35 6.26 -0.90
C THR A 116 17.56 7.13 -0.61
N LEU A 117 18.63 6.52 -0.11
CA LEU A 117 19.84 7.24 0.30
C LEU A 117 20.82 7.33 -0.86
N ILE A 118 21.41 8.50 -1.04
CA ILE A 118 22.42 8.79 -2.07
C ILE A 118 23.72 9.17 -1.38
N ALA A 119 24.81 8.49 -1.74
CA ALA A 119 26.13 8.70 -1.16
C ALA A 119 27.23 8.66 -2.22
N THR A 120 28.41 9.18 -1.90
CA THR A 120 29.61 9.06 -2.74
C THR A 120 30.72 8.35 -1.99
N SER A 121 31.53 7.53 -2.67
CA SER A 121 32.69 6.86 -2.03
C SER A 121 33.96 7.70 -1.96
N GLY A 122 33.94 8.91 -2.53
CA GLY A 122 35.06 9.84 -2.56
C GLY A 122 34.64 11.31 -2.57
N PRO A 123 35.61 12.24 -2.49
CA PRO A 123 35.34 13.68 -2.49
C PRO A 123 34.82 14.18 -3.84
N VAL A 124 34.17 15.35 -3.82
CA VAL A 124 33.79 16.08 -5.03
C VAL A 124 34.82 17.16 -5.30
N GLU A 125 35.49 17.10 -6.45
CA GLU A 125 36.52 18.06 -6.86
C GLU A 125 36.13 18.66 -8.21
N ASN A 126 35.97 19.98 -8.27
CA ASN A 126 35.58 20.72 -9.48
C ASN A 126 34.32 20.13 -10.17
N GLY A 127 33.35 19.69 -9.37
CA GLY A 127 32.10 19.09 -9.83
C GLY A 127 32.18 17.61 -10.23
N VAL A 128 33.33 16.96 -10.00
CA VAL A 128 33.54 15.54 -10.31
C VAL A 128 33.66 14.73 -9.02
N VAL A 129 32.82 13.70 -8.86
CA VAL A 129 32.99 12.71 -7.79
C VAL A 129 34.23 11.85 -8.09
N GLN A 130 35.23 11.89 -7.21
CA GLN A 130 36.43 11.04 -7.29
C GLN A 130 36.17 9.67 -6.66
N GLY A 131 35.18 8.96 -7.20
CA GLY A 131 34.69 7.70 -6.66
C GLY A 131 33.36 7.30 -7.29
N ASP A 132 32.66 6.40 -6.62
CA ASP A 132 31.36 5.85 -7.03
C ASP A 132 30.21 6.73 -6.52
N LEU A 133 29.09 6.70 -7.23
CA LEU A 133 27.78 7.13 -6.75
C LEU A 133 27.04 5.91 -6.21
N ILE A 134 26.62 5.95 -4.96
CA ILE A 134 25.97 4.84 -4.27
C ILE A 134 24.52 5.19 -4.00
N VAL A 135 23.62 4.28 -4.36
CA VAL A 135 22.17 4.40 -4.15
C VAL A 135 21.73 3.23 -3.28
N VAL A 136 21.13 3.54 -2.14
CA VAL A 136 20.62 2.54 -1.20
C VAL A 136 19.10 2.68 -1.09
N GLY A 137 18.38 1.74 -1.68
CA GLY A 137 16.91 1.71 -1.64
C GLY A 137 16.37 0.97 -0.43
N SER A 138 15.31 1.51 0.18
CA SER A 138 14.55 0.84 1.27
C SER A 138 13.26 0.17 0.80
N GLY A 139 12.98 0.16 -0.51
CA GLY A 139 11.77 -0.41 -1.11
C GLY A 139 10.71 0.61 -1.50
N ASP A 140 11.11 1.85 -1.80
CA ASP A 140 10.20 2.88 -2.32
C ASP A 140 9.48 2.40 -3.60
N PRO A 141 8.15 2.22 -3.56
CA PRO A 141 7.39 1.77 -4.73
C PRO A 141 7.17 2.87 -5.77
N PHE A 142 7.57 4.12 -5.48
CA PHE A 142 7.31 5.30 -6.29
C PHE A 142 8.57 6.06 -6.73
N PHE A 143 9.76 5.45 -6.65
CA PHE A 143 10.95 6.03 -7.28
C PHE A 143 10.85 5.89 -8.81
N VAL A 144 10.36 6.92 -9.51
CA VAL A 144 10.15 6.90 -10.97
C VAL A 144 10.98 7.98 -11.67
N TRP A 145 10.70 8.24 -12.94
CA TRP A 145 11.40 9.24 -13.75
C TRP A 145 11.48 10.59 -13.06
N GLU A 146 10.38 11.07 -12.49
CA GLU A 146 10.29 12.35 -11.79
C GLU A 146 11.26 12.45 -10.60
N GLU A 147 11.32 11.44 -9.73
CA GLU A 147 12.27 11.38 -8.62
C GLU A 147 13.71 11.31 -9.13
N GLY A 148 13.95 10.56 -10.21
CA GLY A 148 15.25 10.52 -10.88
C GLY A 148 15.69 11.87 -11.45
N PHE A 149 14.80 12.62 -12.09
CA PHE A 149 15.08 13.96 -12.59
C PHE A 149 15.34 14.95 -11.46
N ALA A 150 14.53 14.87 -10.39
CA ALA A 150 14.70 15.68 -9.19
C ALA A 150 16.06 15.40 -8.53
N LEU A 151 16.47 14.13 -8.45
CA LEU A 151 17.79 13.75 -7.95
C LEU A 151 18.91 14.31 -8.84
N GLY A 152 18.84 14.14 -10.16
CA GLY A 152 19.84 14.68 -11.08
C GLY A 152 19.99 16.20 -10.96
N ASN A 153 18.87 16.91 -10.86
CA ASN A 153 18.86 18.36 -10.65
C ASN A 153 19.46 18.74 -9.29
N THR A 154 19.19 17.94 -8.25
CA THR A 154 19.77 18.14 -6.92
C THR A 154 21.29 17.99 -6.97
N LEU A 155 21.80 16.95 -7.65
CA LEU A 155 23.24 16.76 -7.86
C LEU A 155 23.87 17.93 -8.61
N ASN A 156 23.23 18.40 -9.69
CA ASN A 156 23.71 19.59 -10.42
C ASN A 156 23.70 20.87 -9.57
N GLN A 157 22.67 21.07 -8.73
CA GLN A 157 22.63 22.20 -7.79
C GLN A 157 23.73 22.13 -6.73
N MET A 158 24.16 20.92 -6.36
CA MET A 158 25.34 20.69 -5.51
C MET A 158 26.67 20.88 -6.27
N GLY A 159 26.62 21.23 -7.56
CA GLY A 159 27.78 21.42 -8.43
C GLY A 159 28.34 20.12 -9.01
N ILE A 160 27.69 18.97 -8.79
CA ILE A 160 28.12 17.68 -9.33
C ILE A 160 27.61 17.55 -10.76
N THR A 161 28.52 17.32 -11.70
CA THR A 161 28.24 17.17 -13.13
C THR A 161 28.88 15.93 -13.75
N GLN A 162 29.65 15.17 -12.95
CA GLN A 162 30.29 13.94 -13.40
C GLN A 162 30.61 13.02 -12.23
N VAL A 163 30.46 11.71 -12.45
CA VAL A 163 30.94 10.65 -11.55
C VAL A 163 32.09 9.89 -12.22
N ARG A 164 33.27 9.84 -11.58
CA ARG A 164 34.45 9.13 -12.09
C ARG A 164 34.62 7.79 -11.34
N GLY A 165 33.57 6.98 -11.41
CA GLY A 165 33.49 5.67 -10.79
C GLY A 165 32.24 4.95 -11.28
N ASN A 166 31.76 3.99 -10.49
CA ASN A 166 30.58 3.21 -10.80
C ASN A 166 29.32 3.86 -10.23
N LEU A 167 28.17 3.48 -10.78
CA LEU A 167 26.90 3.57 -10.08
C LEU A 167 26.68 2.26 -9.34
N ILE A 168 26.64 2.32 -8.01
CA ILE A 168 26.44 1.17 -7.14
C ILE A 168 25.01 1.20 -6.61
N ILE A 169 24.23 0.17 -6.94
CA ILE A 169 22.88 -0.04 -6.40
C ILE A 169 22.95 -1.03 -5.26
N SER A 170 22.41 -0.67 -4.10
CA SER A 170 22.36 -1.48 -2.89
C SER A 170 20.97 -1.44 -2.25
N GLY A 171 20.65 -2.44 -1.43
CA GLY A 171 19.34 -2.57 -0.80
C GLY A 171 18.21 -2.93 -1.78
N ASN A 172 16.98 -2.59 -1.39
CA ASN A 172 15.79 -2.81 -2.20
C ASN A 172 15.48 -1.57 -3.03
N PHE A 173 16.26 -1.35 -4.09
CA PHE A 173 16.02 -0.27 -5.04
C PHE A 173 15.24 -0.79 -6.24
N SER A 174 14.20 -0.07 -6.62
CA SER A 174 13.45 -0.28 -7.86
C SER A 174 13.23 1.07 -8.50
N MET A 175 13.21 1.12 -9.83
CA MET A 175 12.88 2.35 -10.56
C MET A 175 11.97 2.05 -11.74
N ASN A 176 10.95 2.87 -11.96
CA ASN A 176 9.94 2.67 -13.01
C ASN A 176 9.34 1.25 -12.98
N TYR A 177 9.03 0.77 -11.77
CA TYR A 177 8.49 -0.57 -11.52
C TYR A 177 9.40 -1.74 -11.94
N GLU A 178 10.67 -1.49 -12.22
CA GLU A 178 11.68 -2.52 -12.49
C GLU A 178 12.55 -2.74 -11.25
N SER A 179 12.53 -3.97 -10.74
CA SER A 179 13.27 -4.36 -9.54
C SER A 179 14.61 -5.03 -9.84
N ASN A 180 14.91 -5.32 -11.12
CA ASN A 180 16.23 -5.78 -11.49
C ASN A 180 17.25 -4.62 -11.33
N PRO A 181 18.27 -4.76 -10.46
CA PRO A 181 19.13 -3.63 -10.10
C PRO A 181 19.96 -3.10 -11.27
N ILE A 182 20.28 -3.94 -12.26
CA ILE A 182 21.03 -3.49 -13.45
C ILE A 182 20.15 -2.59 -14.31
N LYS A 183 18.91 -3.00 -14.58
CA LYS A 183 17.99 -2.19 -15.39
C LYS A 183 17.53 -0.93 -14.65
N ALA A 184 17.21 -1.04 -13.36
CA ALA A 184 16.87 0.11 -12.54
C ALA A 184 18.03 1.12 -12.47
N GLY A 185 19.27 0.64 -12.36
CA GLY A 185 20.47 1.47 -12.44
C GLY A 185 20.64 2.16 -13.80
N GLU A 186 20.33 1.49 -14.91
CA GLU A 186 20.34 2.12 -16.24
C GLU A 186 19.25 3.20 -16.39
N PHE A 187 18.04 2.97 -15.86
CA PHE A 187 17.01 4.01 -15.81
C PHE A 187 17.46 5.20 -14.98
N LEU A 188 18.12 4.96 -13.84
CA LEU A 188 18.64 6.04 -13.03
C LEU A 188 19.70 6.83 -13.79
N LYS A 189 20.68 6.17 -14.43
CA LYS A 189 21.68 6.86 -15.27
C LYS A 189 21.03 7.73 -16.35
N GLN A 190 19.97 7.23 -17.00
CA GLN A 190 19.22 8.01 -17.96
C GLN A 190 18.53 9.21 -17.30
N ALA A 191 17.88 9.02 -16.15
CA ALA A 191 17.21 10.11 -15.44
C ALA A 191 18.19 11.22 -15.01
N LEU A 192 19.42 10.86 -14.62
CA LEU A 192 20.46 11.81 -14.19
C LEU A 192 21.10 12.60 -15.33
N ASP A 193 21.00 12.13 -16.58
CA ASP A 193 21.56 12.81 -17.75
C ASP A 193 20.54 12.89 -18.89
N SER A 194 20.00 14.09 -19.10
CA SER A 194 19.00 14.37 -20.14
C SER A 194 19.47 14.12 -21.56
N ARG A 195 20.78 14.01 -21.80
CA ARG A 195 21.35 13.63 -23.10
C ARG A 195 21.10 12.15 -23.42
N LEU A 196 20.79 11.33 -22.41
CA LEU A 196 20.57 9.89 -22.50
C LEU A 196 19.08 9.51 -22.49
N TRP A 197 18.17 10.48 -22.44
CA TRP A 197 16.74 10.19 -22.27
C TRP A 197 16.16 9.37 -23.41
N PRO A 198 15.51 8.22 -23.12
CA PRO A 198 14.61 7.60 -24.07
C PRO A 198 13.38 8.48 -24.30
N ALA A 199 12.62 8.17 -25.37
CA ALA A 199 11.39 8.89 -25.69
C ALA A 199 10.38 8.91 -24.54
N GLU A 200 10.33 7.83 -23.75
CA GLU A 200 9.48 7.75 -22.56
C GLU A 200 9.89 8.76 -21.50
N ALA A 201 11.17 8.81 -21.11
CA ALA A 201 11.67 9.76 -20.11
C ALA A 201 11.43 11.21 -20.55
N ALA A 202 11.68 11.53 -21.83
CA ALA A 202 11.43 12.85 -22.37
C ALA A 202 9.93 13.22 -22.32
N ALA A 203 9.04 12.28 -22.67
CA ALA A 203 7.60 12.50 -22.60
C ALA A 203 7.12 12.68 -21.15
N GLN A 204 7.64 11.90 -20.20
CA GLN A 204 7.31 12.07 -18.78
C GLN A 204 7.78 13.43 -18.27
N TYR A 205 9.01 13.83 -18.62
CA TYR A 205 9.54 15.13 -18.24
C TYR A 205 8.62 16.27 -18.69
N ASP A 206 8.27 16.30 -19.98
CA ASP A 206 7.47 17.37 -20.56
C ASP A 206 6.01 17.38 -20.04
N GLN A 207 5.48 16.23 -19.59
CA GLN A 207 4.11 16.12 -19.07
C GLN A 207 4.00 16.33 -17.56
N ARG A 208 5.04 15.99 -16.79
CA ARG A 208 4.96 15.84 -15.32
C ARG A 208 5.80 16.85 -14.57
N MET A 209 6.90 17.32 -15.14
CA MET A 209 7.74 18.31 -14.46
C MET A 209 7.16 19.73 -14.61
N PRO A 210 7.27 20.57 -13.58
CA PRO A 210 6.86 21.97 -13.68
C PRO A 210 7.57 22.71 -14.83
N PRO A 211 6.90 23.65 -15.52
CA PRO A 211 7.53 24.46 -16.56
C PRO A 211 8.77 25.18 -16.04
N GLY A 212 9.85 25.16 -16.83
CA GLY A 212 11.12 25.79 -16.46
C GLY A 212 12.00 24.98 -15.50
N THR A 213 11.59 23.76 -15.13
CA THR A 213 12.48 22.82 -14.46
C THR A 213 13.76 22.63 -15.31
N ALA A 214 14.90 22.52 -14.66
CA ALA A 214 16.16 22.25 -15.33
C ALA A 214 16.22 20.79 -15.78
N ARG A 215 16.89 20.54 -16.91
CA ARG A 215 17.18 19.18 -17.36
C ARG A 215 18.54 18.77 -16.77
N PRO A 216 18.60 17.66 -16.01
CA PRO A 216 19.83 17.27 -15.34
C PRO A 216 20.89 16.79 -16.34
N ILE A 217 22.15 17.00 -15.99
CA ILE A 217 23.35 16.64 -16.76
C ILE A 217 24.44 16.22 -15.75
N VAL A 218 24.44 14.95 -15.34
CA VAL A 218 25.40 14.35 -14.40
C VAL A 218 26.16 13.20 -15.05
#